data_AF-A0A413MEH9-F1
#
_entry.id   AF-A0A413MEH9-F1
#
_cell.length_a   1.000
_cell.length_b   1.000
_cell.length_c   1.000
_cell.angle_alpha   90.00
_cell.angle_beta   90.00
_cell.angle_gamma   90.00
#
_symmetry.space_group_name_H-M   'P 1'
#
loop_
_entity.id
_entity.type
_entity.pdbx_description
1 polymer ?
#
loop_
_entity_poly.entity_id
_entity_poly.type
_entity_poly.pdbx_seq_one_letter_code
_entity_poly.pdbx_strand_id
1 'polypeptide(L)' 'MYKRIRDLREDRDLTQKNMGEILNCSQRIYSNYECGDVDIPTQILIKLAEFHNTSVDYLLNLTDDKRPYPRSKNSST' A
#
# COMPACT_ATOMS: atom_id res chain seq x y z
N MET A 1 -0.65 -12.32 3.80
CA MET A 1 0.73 -12.03 4.25
C MET A 1 0.87 -10.60 4.73
N TYR A 2 0.49 -9.60 3.92
CA TYR A 2 0.69 -8.18 4.24
C TYR A 2 -0.47 -7.60 5.05
N LYS A 3 -0.53 -7.94 6.35
CA LYS A 3 -1.62 -7.53 7.26
C LYS A 3 -1.83 -6.00 7.28
N ARG A 4 -0.76 -5.20 7.34
CA ARG A 4 -0.87 -3.73 7.40
C ARG A 4 -1.47 -3.10 6.15
N ILE A 5 -1.27 -3.69 4.98
CA ILE A 5 -1.91 -3.20 3.74
C ILE A 5 -3.43 -3.40 3.82
N ARG A 6 -3.86 -4.57 4.31
CA ARG A 6 -5.27 -4.88 4.54
C ARG A 6 -5.88 -3.96 5.61
N ASP A 7 -5.24 -3.86 6.77
CA ASP A 7 -5.73 -3.05 7.89
C ASP A 7 -5.90 -1.58 7.46
N LEU A 8 -4.93 -1.00 6.73
CA LEU A 8 -5.01 0.37 6.22
C LEU A 8 -6.11 0.60 5.19
N ARG A 9 -6.45 -0.43 4.40
CA ARG A 9 -7.58 -0.38 3.47
C ARG A 9 -8.89 -0.38 4.25
N GLU A 10 -9.01 -1.26 5.24
CA GLU A 10 -10.21 -1.41 6.08
C GLU A 10 -10.46 -0.20 6.98
N ASP A 11 -9.40 0.41 7.53
CA ASP A 11 -9.43 1.70 8.25
C ASP A 11 -10.03 2.85 7.40
N ARG A 12 -10.05 2.70 6.08
CA ARG A 12 -10.59 3.69 5.13
C ARG A 12 -11.93 3.26 4.51
N ASP A 13 -12.54 2.18 4.99
CA ASP A 13 -13.77 1.60 4.45
C ASP A 13 -13.69 1.28 2.94
N LEU A 14 -12.49 0.96 2.45
CA LEU A 14 -12.27 0.68 1.02
C LEU A 14 -12.41 -0.82 0.72
N THR A 15 -13.08 -1.12 -0.38
CA THR A 15 -13.09 -2.50 -0.90
C THR A 15 -11.80 -2.80 -1.67
N GLN A 16 -11.46 -4.09 -1.81
CA GLN A 16 -10.35 -4.51 -2.68
C GLN A 16 -10.55 -4.07 -4.14
N LYS A 17 -11.81 -3.92 -4.58
CA LYS A 17 -12.12 -3.37 -5.90
C LYS A 17 -11.72 -1.90 -6.02
N ASN A 18 -12.05 -1.08 -5.02
CA ASN A 18 -11.66 0.33 -5.02
C ASN A 18 -10.14 0.49 -5.02
N MET A 19 -9.42 -0.32 -4.25
CA MET A 19 -7.96 -0.29 -4.27
C MET A 19 -7.37 -0.75 -5.60
N GLY A 20 -7.98 -1.76 -6.25
CA GLY A 20 -7.64 -2.12 -7.62
C GLY A 20 -7.78 -0.95 -8.59
N GLU A 21 -8.91 -0.23 -8.54
CA GLU A 21 -9.15 0.97 -9.36
C GLU A 21 -8.10 2.07 -9.10
N ILE A 22 -7.82 2.38 -7.82
CA ILE A 22 -6.82 3.38 -7.40
C ILE A 22 -5.41 3.02 -7.89
N LEU A 23 -5.06 1.75 -7.84
CA LEU A 23 -3.72 1.26 -8.20
C LEU A 23 -3.62 0.85 -9.68
N ASN A 24 -4.70 0.98 -10.44
CA ASN A 24 -4.83 0.55 -11.82
C ASN A 24 -4.51 -0.95 -12.02
N CYS A 25 -5.08 -1.80 -11.17
CA CYS A 25 -5.02 -3.26 -11.28
C CYS A 25 -6.39 -3.89 -11.03
N SER A 26 -6.54 -5.18 -11.33
CA SER A 26 -7.80 -5.88 -11.04
C SER A 26 -7.97 -6.12 -9.54
N GLN A 27 -9.22 -6.21 -9.07
CA GLN A 27 -9.53 -6.58 -7.68
C GLN A 27 -8.82 -7.87 -7.25
N ARG A 28 -8.78 -8.87 -8.14
CA ARG A 28 -8.09 -10.14 -7.90
C ARG A 28 -6.60 -9.94 -7.65
N ILE A 29 -5.93 -9.14 -8.49
CA ILE A 29 -4.51 -8.86 -8.33
C ILE A 29 -4.23 -8.14 -7.00
N TYR A 30 -5.07 -7.17 -6.63
CA TYR A 30 -4.94 -6.53 -5.33
C TYR A 30 -5.16 -7.50 -4.15
N SER A 31 -6.13 -8.40 -4.25
CA SER A 31 -6.32 -9.46 -3.24
C SER A 31 -5.10 -10.36 -3.11
N ASN A 32 -4.49 -10.75 -4.24
CA ASN A 32 -3.27 -11.56 -4.25
C ASN A 32 -2.12 -10.82 -3.55
N TYR A 33 -2.02 -9.49 -3.72
CA TYR A 33 -1.05 -8.68 -2.98
C TYR A 33 -1.27 -8.80 -1.47
N GLU A 34 -2.48 -8.60 -0.94
CA GLU A 34 -2.74 -8.71 0.50
C GLU A 34 -2.43 -10.12 1.05
N CYS A 35 -2.81 -11.14 0.29
CA CYS A 35 -2.58 -12.53 0.65
C CYS A 35 -1.10 -12.93 0.58
N GLY A 36 -0.31 -12.27 -0.26
CA GLY A 36 1.09 -12.63 -0.52
C GLY A 36 1.23 -13.73 -1.58
N ASP A 37 0.18 -13.96 -2.37
CA ASP A 37 0.18 -14.98 -3.43
C ASP A 37 1.02 -14.53 -4.65
N VAL A 38 1.20 -13.21 -4.79
CA VAL A 38 2.05 -12.58 -5.81
C VAL A 38 2.85 -11.47 -5.13
N ASP A 39 4.11 -11.33 -5.52
CA ASP A 39 4.94 -10.22 -5.07
C ASP A 39 4.35 -8.86 -5.48
N ILE A 40 4.49 -7.89 -4.58
CA ILE A 40 4.00 -6.54 -4.80
C ILE A 40 5.06 -5.79 -5.61
N PRO A 41 4.75 -5.29 -6.82
CA PRO A 41 5.70 -4.48 -7.57
C PRO A 41 6.09 -3.23 -6.78
N THR A 42 7.36 -2.83 -6.81
CA THR A 42 7.88 -1.67 -6.04
C THR A 42 7.07 -0.40 -6.30
N GLN A 43 6.62 -0.17 -7.53
CA GLN A 43 5.77 0.99 -7.88
C GLN A 43 4.42 0.97 -7.15
N ILE A 44 3.81 -0.21 -6.97
CA ILE A 44 2.56 -0.36 -6.20
C ILE A 44 2.84 -0.13 -4.72
N LEU A 45 3.95 -0.63 -4.19
CA LEU A 45 4.35 -0.47 -2.81
C LEU A 45 4.61 1.01 -2.45
N ILE A 46 5.25 1.76 -3.35
CA ILE A 46 5.43 3.22 -3.24
C ILE A 46 4.07 3.92 -3.23
N LYS A 47 3.19 3.62 -4.20
CA LYS A 47 1.83 4.21 -4.26
C LYS A 47 1.01 3.92 -3.01
N LEU A 48 1.09 2.72 -2.45
CA LEU A 48 0.42 2.38 -1.19
C LEU A 48 0.94 3.22 -0.03
N ALA A 49 2.26 3.37 0.07
CA ALA A 49 2.88 4.18 1.12
C ALA A 49 2.49 5.66 1.00
N GLU A 50 2.43 6.20 -0.21
CA GLU A 50 1.96 7.57 -0.47
C GLU A 50 0.46 7.73 -0.18
N PHE A 51 -0.38 6.83 -0.71
CA PHE A 51 -1.82 6.87 -0.54
C PHE A 51 -2.25 6.79 0.92
N HIS A 52 -1.64 5.89 1.70
CA HIS A 52 -1.93 5.73 3.13
C HIS A 52 -1.11 6.68 4.02
N ASN A 53 -0.31 7.57 3.44
CA ASN A 53 0.56 8.52 4.14
C ASN A 53 1.44 7.85 5.22
N THR A 54 2.15 6.79 4.82
CA THR A 54 3.04 6.00 5.68
C THR A 54 4.33 5.63 4.93
N SER A 55 5.21 4.83 5.54
CA SER A 55 6.45 4.34 4.92
C SER A 55 6.29 2.91 4.38
N VAL A 56 7.14 2.52 3.43
CA VAL A 56 7.22 1.13 2.97
C VAL A 56 7.67 0.21 4.11
N ASP A 57 8.58 0.69 4.96
CA ASP A 57 9.01 -0.03 6.17
C ASP A 57 7.83 -0.37 7.06
N TYR A 58 6.88 0.56 7.23
CA TYR A 58 5.63 0.27 7.94
C TYR A 58 4.83 -0.78 7.17
N LEU A 59 4.59 -0.64 5.87
CA LEU A 59 3.80 -1.64 5.12
C LEU A 59 4.38 -3.06 5.20
N LEU A 60 5.71 -3.19 5.25
CA LEU A 60 6.45 -4.46 5.27
C LEU A 60 6.75 -5.02 6.68
N ASN A 61 6.23 -4.39 7.74
CA ASN A 61 6.53 -4.76 9.13
C ASN A 61 8.01 -4.63 9.54
N LEU A 62 8.75 -3.69 8.95
CA LEU A 62 10.13 -3.38 9.33
C LEU A 62 10.23 -2.33 10.46
N THR A 63 9.14 -1.61 10.76
CA THR A 63 9.02 -0.65 11.86
C THR A 63 7.59 -0.57 12.37
N ASP A 64 7.34 -0.37 13.67
CA ASP A 64 5.98 -0.11 14.19
C ASP A 64 5.55 1.36 14.07
N ASP A 65 6.47 2.25 13.66
CA ASP A 65 6.15 3.65 13.46
C ASP A 65 5.39 3.86 12.14
N LYS A 66 4.09 4.19 12.24
CA LYS A 66 3.22 4.47 11.09
C LYS A 66 3.56 5.79 10.41
N ARG A 67 4.29 6.70 11.07
CA ARG A 67 4.57 8.03 10.55
C ARG A 67 5.48 7.94 9.31
N PRO A 68 5.17 8.69 8.24
CA PRO A 68 6.03 8.73 7.08
C PRO A 68 7.32 9.50 7.41
N TYR A 69 8.42 9.11 6.77
CA TYR A 69 9.64 9.91 6.76
C TYR A 69 9.42 11.21 5.96
N PRO A 70 10.25 12.25 6.18
CA PRO A 70 10.29 13.41 5.31
C PRO A 70 10.44 12.99 3.84
N ARG A 71 9.50 13.43 2.99
CA ARG A 71 9.51 13.07 1.56
C ARG A 71 10.59 13.86 0.80
N SER A 72 11.14 13.24 -0.23
CA SER A 72 12.03 13.94 -1.18
C SER A 72 11.25 15.06 -1.89
N LYS A 73 11.89 16.23 -2.07
CA LYS A 73 11.25 17.42 -2.67
C LYS A 73 11.01 17.31 -4.17
N ASN A 74 11.38 16.19 -4.81
CA ASN A 74 11.39 16.03 -6.26
C ASN A 74 10.10 15.42 -6.85
N SER A 75 9.05 15.20 -6.05
CA SER A 75 7.83 14.50 -6.49
C SER A 75 6.73 15.42 -7.07
N SER A 76 7.09 16.61 -7.55
CA SER A 76 6.16 17.50 -8.25
C SER A 76 6.81 18.03 -9.51
N THR A 77 6.74 17.24 -10.57
CA THR A 77 6.84 17.73 -11.96
C THR A 77 5.82 16.97 -12.78
#